data_AF-A0A8S3WVS7-F1
#
_entry.id   AF-A0A8S3WVS7-F1
#
_cell.length_a   1.000
_cell.length_b   1.000
_cell.length_c   1.000
_cell.angle_alpha   90.00
_cell.angle_beta   90.00
_cell.angle_gamma   90.00
#
_symmetry.space_group_name_H-M   'P 1'
#
loop_
_entity.id
_entity.type
_entity.pdbx_description
1 polymer ?
#
loop_
_entity_poly.entity_id
_entity_poly.type
_entity_poly.pdbx_seq_one_letter_code
_entity_poly.pdbx_strand_id
1 'polypeptide(L)'
;MIWASMKRKVAEVNIGKPANQMPEMVQEAFNSIPVEEWRNHCAHVKKLEEEYRSKDGYLDAPFIVELCSESEESSDEDSQDESDEEFNSIEPLAIVHAKHNYSKKI
;
A
#
# COMPACT_ATOMS: atom_id res chain seq x y z
N MET A 1 -6.28 8.74 -8.42
CA MET A 1 -6.31 7.35 -7.92
C MET A 1 -7.70 7.08 -7.38
N ILE A 2 -8.20 5.85 -7.56
CA ILE A 2 -9.54 5.45 -7.10
C ILE A 2 -9.72 5.64 -5.59
N TRP A 3 -8.70 5.32 -4.80
CA TRP A 3 -8.73 5.52 -3.34
C TRP A 3 -9.05 6.97 -2.96
N ALA A 4 -8.49 7.95 -3.67
CA ALA A 4 -8.76 9.37 -3.42
C ALA A 4 -10.19 9.74 -3.81
N SER A 5 -10.73 9.18 -4.90
CA SER A 5 -12.12 9.39 -5.31
C SER A 5 -13.10 8.77 -4.30
N MET A 6 -12.84 7.55 -3.85
CA MET A 6 -13.65 6.88 -2.81
C MET A 6 -13.67 7.71 -1.53
N LYS A 7 -12.50 8.10 -1.00
CA LYS A 7 -12.42 8.89 0.24
C LYS A 7 -13.21 10.19 0.16
N ARG A 8 -13.18 10.86 -1.00
CA ARG A 8 -13.95 12.09 -1.23
C ARG A 8 -15.45 11.82 -1.14
N LYS A 9 -15.93 10.78 -1.82
CA LYS A 9 -17.34 10.38 -1.79
C LYS A 9 -17.81 10.00 -0.38
N VAL A 10 -16.99 9.28 0.38
CA VAL A 10 -17.31 8.96 1.77
C VAL A 10 -17.31 10.23 2.63
N ALA A 11 -16.35 11.15 2.44
CA ALA A 11 -16.30 12.41 3.20
C ALA A 11 -17.53 13.30 2.97
N GLU A 12 -18.13 13.26 1.77
CA GLU A 12 -19.36 14.00 1.46
C GLU A 12 -20.58 13.51 2.25
N VAL A 13 -20.63 12.21 2.59
CA VAL A 13 -21.81 11.58 3.21
C VAL A 13 -21.61 11.21 4.69
N ASN A 14 -20.38 11.18 5.18
CA ASN A 14 -20.03 10.68 6.50
C ASN A 14 -20.35 11.65 7.66
N ILE A 15 -20.71 12.91 7.39
CA ILE A 15 -20.96 13.90 8.44
C ILE A 15 -22.20 13.49 9.27
N GLY A 16 -21.99 13.18 10.54
CA GLY A 16 -23.06 12.82 11.49
C GLY A 16 -23.57 11.37 11.37
N LYS A 17 -22.91 10.52 10.57
CA LYS A 17 -23.28 9.11 10.42
C LYS A 17 -22.61 8.25 11.50
N PRO A 18 -23.32 7.25 12.05
CA PRO A 18 -22.72 6.32 12.99
C PRO A 18 -21.74 5.36 12.29
N ALA A 19 -20.67 4.98 13.00
CA ALA A 19 -19.59 4.15 12.45
C ALA A 19 -20.04 2.77 11.94
N ASN A 20 -21.17 2.26 12.44
CA ASN A 20 -21.76 0.99 11.97
C ASN A 20 -22.25 1.05 10.52
N GLN A 21 -22.51 2.24 9.95
CA GLN A 21 -22.91 2.44 8.56
C GLN A 21 -21.70 2.65 7.63
N MET A 22 -20.48 2.75 8.19
CA MET A 22 -19.26 2.98 7.41
C MET A 22 -19.01 1.91 6.32
N PRO A 23 -19.17 0.60 6.57
CA PRO A 23 -18.94 -0.41 5.54
C PRO A 23 -19.87 -0.24 4.32
N GLU A 24 -21.13 0.07 4.57
CA GLU A 24 -22.14 0.29 3.53
C GLU A 24 -21.82 1.54 2.71
N MET A 25 -21.44 2.65 3.37
CA MET A 25 -21.07 3.89 2.70
C MET A 25 -19.83 3.73 1.81
N VAL A 26 -18.83 2.96 2.27
CA VAL A 26 -17.63 2.66 1.48
C VAL A 26 -17.99 1.82 0.25
N GLN A 27 -18.84 0.81 0.41
CA GLN A 27 -19.26 -0.05 -0.69
C GLN A 27 -20.08 0.73 -1.75
N GLU A 28 -20.98 1.60 -1.31
CA GLU A 28 -21.73 2.51 -2.18
C GLU A 28 -20.81 3.51 -2.89
N ALA A 29 -19.83 4.06 -2.17
CA ALA A 29 -18.83 4.96 -2.74
C ALA A 29 -18.03 4.28 -3.87
N PHE A 30 -17.64 3.01 -3.71
CA PHE A 30 -17.00 2.26 -4.80
C PHE A 30 -17.95 1.97 -5.97
N ASN A 31 -19.17 1.54 -5.70
CA ASN A 31 -20.16 1.20 -6.72
C ASN A 31 -20.57 2.40 -7.57
N SER A 32 -20.53 3.60 -6.99
CA SER A 32 -20.86 4.84 -7.71
C SER A 32 -19.72 5.36 -8.60
N ILE A 33 -18.51 4.77 -8.56
CA ILE A 33 -17.40 5.17 -9.43
C ILE A 33 -17.58 4.52 -10.81
N PRO A 34 -17.70 5.30 -11.90
CA PRO A 34 -17.95 4.75 -13.23
C PRO A 34 -16.71 4.03 -13.78
N VAL A 35 -16.94 3.05 -14.65
CA VAL A 35 -15.89 2.25 -15.30
C VAL A 35 -14.87 3.12 -16.05
N GLU A 36 -15.31 4.25 -16.61
CA GLU A 36 -14.39 5.16 -17.31
C GLU A 36 -13.39 5.84 -16.37
N GLU A 37 -13.78 6.13 -15.13
CA GLU A 37 -12.86 6.69 -14.13
C GLU A 37 -11.79 5.66 -13.72
N TRP A 38 -12.18 4.38 -13.60
CA TRP A 38 -11.25 3.27 -13.42
C TRP A 38 -10.26 3.16 -14.57
N ARG A 39 -10.76 3.18 -15.81
CA ARG A 39 -9.93 3.11 -17.02
C ARG A 39 -8.93 4.26 -17.07
N ASN A 40 -9.38 5.48 -16.78
CA ASN A 40 -8.53 6.67 -16.78
C ASN A 40 -7.43 6.58 -15.72
N HIS A 41 -7.74 6.09 -14.51
CA HIS A 41 -6.73 5.87 -13.48
C HIS A 41 -5.74 4.78 -13.84
N CYS A 42 -6.17 3.67 -14.43
CA CYS A 42 -5.27 2.64 -14.94
C CYS A 42 -4.34 3.17 -16.04
N ALA A 43 -4.88 3.96 -16.98
CA ALA A 43 -4.08 4.60 -18.02
C ALA A 43 -3.05 5.57 -17.45
N HIS A 44 -3.42 6.34 -16.43
CA HIS A 44 -2.52 7.27 -15.75
C HIS A 44 -1.35 6.54 -15.07
N VAL A 45 -1.60 5.43 -14.37
CA VAL A 45 -0.55 4.64 -13.72
C VAL A 45 0.41 4.05 -14.76
N LYS A 46 -0.09 3.51 -15.87
CA LYS A 46 0.75 3.03 -16.98
C LYS A 46 1.63 4.12 -17.57
N LYS A 47 1.11 5.34 -17.68
CA LYS A 47 1.90 6.49 -18.14
C LYS A 47 3.02 6.83 -17.15
N LEU A 48 2.71 6.84 -15.85
CA LEU A 48 3.72 7.07 -14.81
C LEU A 48 4.80 5.99 -14.83
N GLU A 49 4.41 4.72 -14.95
CA GLU A 49 5.34 3.60 -15.06
C GLU A 49 6.31 3.80 -16.24
N GLU A 50 5.81 4.15 -17.42
CA GLU A 50 6.65 4.43 -18.59
C GLU A 50 7.60 5.62 -18.36
N GLU A 51 7.11 6.66 -17.69
CA GLU A 51 7.92 7.82 -17.34
C GLU A 51 9.05 7.46 -16.37
N TYR A 52 8.75 6.68 -15.33
CA TYR A 52 9.77 6.17 -14.41
C TYR A 52 10.75 5.25 -15.11
N ARG A 53 10.27 4.32 -15.96
CA ARG A 53 11.12 3.42 -16.74
C ARG A 53 12.06 4.17 -17.69
N SER A 54 11.58 5.24 -18.31
CA SER A 54 12.39 6.10 -19.17
C SER A 54 13.46 6.87 -18.38
N LYS A 55 13.17 7.23 -17.13
CA LYS A 55 14.11 7.90 -16.21
C LYS A 55 15.02 6.93 -15.45
N ASP A 56 14.68 5.64 -15.38
CA ASP A 56 15.50 4.62 -14.73
C ASP A 56 16.84 4.42 -15.46
N GLY A 57 16.87 4.69 -16.77
CA GLY A 57 18.12 4.77 -17.55
C GLY A 57 18.99 6.01 -17.26
N TYR A 58 18.50 6.97 -16.47
CA TYR A 58 19.17 8.23 -16.09
C TYR A 58 19.82 8.17 -14.69
N LEU A 59 20.12 6.97 -14.15
CA LEU A 59 21.15 6.84 -13.13
C LEU A 59 22.51 7.13 -13.80
N ASP A 60 22.79 8.43 -13.97
CA ASP A 60 23.88 9.03 -14.77
C ASP A 60 25.31 8.74 -14.25
N ALA A 61 25.46 7.87 -13.25
CA ALA A 61 26.76 7.38 -12.84
C ALA A 61 26.65 5.89 -12.47
N PRO A 62 27.47 5.01 -13.06
CA PRO A 62 27.68 3.69 -12.50
C PRO A 62 28.26 3.89 -11.09
N PHE A 63 27.47 3.60 -10.06
CA PHE A 63 28.00 3.48 -8.72
C PHE A 63 28.54 2.06 -8.56
N ILE A 64 29.83 1.94 -8.24
CA ILE A 64 30.48 0.65 -8.03
C ILE A 64 30.13 0.22 -6.61
N VAL A 65 29.35 -0.86 -6.48
CA VAL A 65 29.17 -1.53 -5.19
C VAL A 65 30.38 -2.44 -4.98
N GLU A 66 31.34 -1.97 -4.20
CA GLU A 66 32.56 -2.72 -3.88
C GLU A 66 32.22 -3.81 -2.87
N LEU A 67 31.98 -5.04 -3.35
CA LEU A 67 31.56 -6.19 -2.53
C LEU A 67 32.70 -6.78 -1.67
N CYS A 68 33.91 -6.23 -1.73
CA CYS A 68 35.08 -6.70 -0.98
C CYS A 68 35.93 -5.53 -0.50
N SER A 69 35.49 -4.89 0.58
CA SER A 69 36.38 -4.20 1.50
C SER A 69 36.19 -4.83 2.87
N GLU A 70 37.06 -5.78 3.22
CA GLU A 70 37.34 -6.10 4.61
C GLU A 70 37.98 -4.85 5.23
N SER A 71 37.19 -3.90 5.75
CA SER A 71 37.69 -2.93 6.71
C SER A 71 36.56 -2.23 7.45
N GLU A 72 36.48 -2.54 8.75
CA GLU A 72 35.93 -1.77 9.86
C GLU A 72 34.44 -1.35 9.78
N GLU A 73 33.64 -2.05 10.58
CA GLU A 73 32.45 -1.54 11.28
C GLU A 73 32.58 -0.04 11.62
N SER A 74 31.96 0.82 10.82
CA SER A 74 31.59 2.16 11.26
C SER A 74 30.16 2.09 11.75
N SER A 75 29.99 2.03 13.08
CA SER A 75 28.69 2.22 13.70
C SER A 75 28.22 3.66 13.47
N ASP A 76 27.42 3.87 12.43
CA ASP A 76 26.54 5.03 12.35
C ASP A 76 25.27 4.72 13.17
N GLU A 77 25.31 5.11 14.45
CA GLU A 77 24.09 5.34 15.22
C GLU A 77 23.44 6.63 14.70
N ASP A 78 22.58 6.51 13.68
CA ASP A 78 21.53 7.49 13.42
C ASP A 78 20.17 6.86 13.72
N SER A 79 19.79 7.07 14.97
CA SER A 79 18.47 6.84 15.54
C SER A 79 17.40 7.68 14.84
N GLN A 80 16.43 7.01 14.22
CA GLN A 80 14.97 7.22 14.37
C GLN A 80 14.23 6.39 13.32
N ASP A 81 14.10 5.09 13.59
CA ASP A 81 13.08 4.26 12.95
C ASP A 81 11.85 4.27 13.86
N GLU A 82 10.85 5.08 13.50
CA GLU A 82 9.48 4.92 13.99
C GLU A 82 9.01 3.55 13.48
N SER A 83 9.28 2.53 14.28
CA SER A 83 9.01 1.14 13.97
C SER A 83 7.50 0.98 13.89
N ASP A 84 6.97 0.87 12.66
CA ASP A 84 5.64 0.35 12.42
C ASP A 84 5.62 -1.13 12.85
N GLU A 85 5.42 -1.36 14.15
CA GLU A 85 5.30 -2.64 14.84
C GLU A 85 4.17 -3.55 14.28
N GLU A 86 3.40 -3.08 13.30
CA GLU A 86 2.29 -3.83 12.70
C GLU A 86 2.74 -4.85 11.64
N PHE A 87 3.96 -4.75 11.10
CA PHE A 87 4.40 -5.65 10.01
C PHE A 87 5.20 -6.88 10.46
N ASN A 88 5.63 -6.96 11.73
CA ASN A 88 6.41 -8.09 12.25
C ASN A 88 5.55 -9.31 12.67
N SER A 89 4.23 -9.24 12.52
CA SER A 89 3.29 -10.32 12.90
C SER A 89 2.71 -11.11 11.73
N ILE A 90 3.36 -11.11 10.56
CA ILE A 90 2.92 -11.92 9.41
C ILE A 90 3.26 -13.39 9.66
N GLU A 91 2.36 -14.09 10.34
CA GLU A 91 2.45 -15.53 10.51
C GLU A 91 1.99 -16.26 9.23
N PRO A 92 2.65 -17.37 8.85
CA PRO A 92 2.19 -18.23 7.75
C PRO A 92 0.71 -18.60 7.90
N LEU A 93 -0.03 -18.57 6.78
CA LEU A 93 -1.49 -18.81 6.74
C LEU A 93 -1.90 -20.13 7.43
N ALA A 94 -1.03 -21.14 7.39
CA ALA A 94 -1.21 -22.43 8.05
C ALA A 94 -1.26 -22.32 9.59
N ILE A 95 -0.49 -21.41 10.19
CA ILE A 95 -0.46 -21.18 11.64
C ILE A 95 -1.70 -20.41 12.08
N VAL A 96 -2.12 -19.41 11.29
CA VAL A 96 -3.34 -18.63 11.54
C VAL A 96 -4.59 -19.52 11.51
N HIS A 97 -4.69 -20.44 10.53
CA HIS A 97 -5.78 -21.42 10.46
C HIS A 97 -5.77 -22.46 11.59
N ALA A 98 -4.61 -22.79 12.15
CA ALA A 98 -4.50 -23.69 13.29
C ALA A 98 -4.91 -23.01 14.62
N LYS A 99 -4.56 -21.73 14.79
CA LYS A 99 -4.92 -20.93 15.99
C LYS A 99 -6.38 -20.52 15.99
N HIS A 100 -6.93 -20.21 14.82
CA HIS A 100 -8.32 -19.81 14.66
C HIS A 100 -9.09 -20.90 13.92
N ASN A 101 -9.82 -21.72 14.68
CA ASN A 101 -10.71 -22.72 14.12
C ASN A 101 -11.94 -22.04 13.49
N TYR A 102 -11.78 -21.50 12.28
CA TYR A 102 -12.87 -20.91 11.49
C TYR A 102 -13.86 -21.95 10.93
N SER A 103 -13.68 -23.23 11.27
CA SER A 103 -14.61 -24.29 10.92
C SER A 103 -15.80 -24.27 11.88
N LYS A 104 -16.71 -23.31 11.68
CA LYS A 104 -18.10 -23.49 12.11
C LYS A 104 -18.67 -24.63 11.29
N LYS A 105 -18.85 -25.78 11.94
CA LYS A 105 -19.68 -26.89 11.45
C LYS A 105 -21.04 -26.32 11.05
N ILE A 106 -21.40 -26.53 9.78
CA ILE A 106 -22.79 -26.50 9.31
C ILE A 106 -23.51 -27.72 9.91
#